data_AF-A0A0C9YYZ6-F1
#
_entry.id   AF-A0A0C9YYZ6-F1
#
_cell.length_a   1.000
_cell.length_b   1.000
_cell.length_c   1.000
_cell.angle_alpha   90.00
_cell.angle_beta   90.00
_cell.angle_gamma   90.00
#
_symmetry.space_group_name_H-M   'P 1'
#
loop_
_entity.id
_entity.type
_entity.pdbx_description
1 polymer ?
#
loop_
_entity_poly.entity_id
_entity_poly.type
_entity_poly.pdbx_seq_one_letter_code
_entity_poly.pdbx_strand_id
1 'polypeptide(L)'
;DRYRELMRVSWLWRDLKHRKWFGFGHDTEQDPGDGGLALFCPACPQPGVNLPADWKVQYDRDTTMRQYVIDGNFTAQHMKMNKPELDVALSDGKGFMVPERSTCSNHRAINAANINKSNLQSTGIGATACARHGCFVPHSVVDFQKGER
;
A
#
# COMPACT_ATOMS: atom_id res chain seq x y z
N ASP A 1 -18.67 28.26 -1.37
CA ASP A 1 -17.52 27.42 -0.98
C ASP A 1 -17.30 26.35 -2.05
N ARG A 2 -16.05 26.18 -2.51
CA ARG A 2 -15.64 25.27 -3.61
C ARG A 2 -14.69 24.17 -3.11
N TYR A 3 -14.69 23.90 -1.81
CA TYR A 3 -13.80 22.93 -1.18
C TYR A 3 -13.90 21.53 -1.79
N ARG A 4 -15.11 21.07 -2.13
CA ARG A 4 -15.32 19.74 -2.76
C ARG A 4 -14.64 19.63 -4.11
N GLU A 5 -14.78 20.66 -4.94
CA GLU A 5 -14.14 20.73 -6.25
C GLU A 5 -12.62 20.82 -6.11
N LEU A 6 -12.13 21.62 -5.15
CA LEU A 6 -10.71 21.72 -4.84
C LEU A 6 -10.12 20.36 -4.43
N MET A 7 -10.80 19.61 -3.56
CA MET A 7 -10.34 18.29 -3.12
C MET A 7 -10.28 17.29 -4.29
N ARG A 8 -11.27 17.29 -5.18
CA ARG A 8 -11.27 16.44 -6.40
C ARG A 8 -10.11 16.78 -7.33
N VAL A 9 -9.92 18.06 -7.64
CA VAL A 9 -8.82 18.51 -8.52
C VAL A 9 -7.46 18.21 -7.88
N SER A 10 -7.33 18.43 -6.57
CA SER A 10 -6.10 18.11 -5.83
C SER A 10 -5.76 16.63 -5.88
N TRP A 11 -6.77 15.76 -5.79
CA TRP A 11 -6.58 14.31 -5.85
C TRP A 11 -6.14 13.86 -7.25
N LEU A 12 -6.84 14.30 -8.30
CA LEU A 12 -6.48 14.03 -9.69
C LEU A 12 -5.07 14.56 -10.02
N TRP A 13 -4.73 15.76 -9.54
CA TRP A 13 -3.40 16.32 -9.73
C TRP A 13 -2.31 15.46 -9.08
N ARG A 14 -2.52 14.98 -7.85
CA ARG A 14 -1.55 14.10 -7.17
C ARG A 14 -1.38 12.77 -7.90
N ASP A 15 -2.45 12.17 -8.41
CA ASP A 15 -2.36 10.93 -9.20
C ASP A 15 -1.55 11.15 -10.49
N LEU A 16 -1.89 12.18 -11.27
CA LEU A 16 -1.17 12.54 -12.50
C LEU A 16 0.31 12.85 -12.23
N LYS A 17 0.62 13.52 -11.12
CA LYS A 17 1.99 13.79 -10.70
C LYS A 17 2.76 12.51 -10.38
N HIS A 18 2.18 11.57 -9.66
CA HIS A 18 2.80 10.27 -9.42
C HIS A 18 3.00 9.50 -10.72
N ARG A 19 1.97 9.35 -11.56
CA ARG A 19 2.10 8.67 -12.86
C ARG A 19 3.22 9.26 -13.71
N LYS A 20 3.31 10.60 -13.79
CA LYS A 20 4.41 11.29 -14.49
C LYS A 20 5.78 10.96 -13.88
N TRP A 21 5.92 10.98 -12.56
CA TRP A 21 7.20 10.70 -11.90
C TRP A 21 7.70 9.26 -12.09
N PHE A 22 6.78 8.31 -12.24
CA PHE A 22 7.11 6.90 -12.47
C PHE A 22 7.16 6.52 -13.97
N GLY A 23 7.03 7.50 -14.88
CA GLY A 23 7.15 7.27 -16.32
C GLY A 23 5.84 6.91 -17.05
N PHE A 24 4.72 6.81 -16.34
CA PHE A 24 3.39 6.49 -16.90
C PHE A 24 2.60 7.72 -17.39
N GLY A 25 3.30 8.81 -17.72
CA GLY A 25 2.66 10.08 -18.10
C GLY A 25 2.43 10.26 -19.61
N HIS A 26 3.11 9.48 -20.44
CA HIS A 26 3.12 9.65 -21.90
C HIS A 26 2.43 8.52 -22.66
N ASP A 27 2.55 7.29 -22.15
CA ASP A 27 1.91 6.12 -22.73
C ASP A 27 0.61 5.83 -21.98
N THR A 28 -0.53 6.04 -22.65
CA THR A 28 -1.86 5.80 -22.08
C THR A 28 -2.24 4.31 -22.09
N GLU A 29 -1.53 3.48 -22.84
CA GLU A 29 -1.76 2.02 -22.87
C GLU A 29 -1.01 1.31 -21.75
N GLN A 30 0.03 1.94 -21.19
CA GLN A 30 0.81 1.40 -20.10
C GLN A 30 0.26 1.85 -18.74
N ASP A 31 -0.41 0.94 -18.04
CA ASP A 31 -0.82 1.14 -16.65
C ASP A 31 0.26 0.59 -15.69
N PRO A 32 0.50 1.24 -14.53
CA PRO A 32 1.43 0.72 -13.54
C PRO A 32 1.02 -0.68 -13.08
N GLY A 33 2.00 -1.56 -12.86
CA GLY A 33 1.75 -2.83 -12.19
C GLY A 33 1.44 -2.65 -10.70
N ASP A 34 1.21 -3.77 -10.00
CA ASP A 34 1.08 -3.81 -8.54
C ASP A 34 2.32 -3.19 -7.89
N GLY A 35 2.13 -2.17 -7.05
CA GLY A 35 3.22 -1.43 -6.43
C GLY A 35 4.06 -0.55 -7.37
N GLY A 36 3.71 -0.45 -8.66
CA GLY A 36 4.48 0.28 -9.68
C GLY A 36 4.57 1.80 -9.50
N LEU A 37 3.73 2.38 -8.63
CA LEU A 37 3.76 3.79 -8.22
C LEU A 37 4.32 4.00 -6.81
N ALA A 38 5.01 3.00 -6.25
CA ALA A 38 5.65 3.09 -4.94
C ALA A 38 7.15 2.86 -5.03
N LEU A 39 7.92 3.76 -4.42
CA LEU A 39 9.36 3.57 -4.26
C LEU A 39 9.62 2.73 -3.03
N PHE A 40 10.41 1.66 -3.18
CA PHE A 40 10.99 0.97 -2.04
C PHE A 40 12.19 1.76 -1.49
N CYS A 41 12.73 1.32 -0.35
CA CYS A 41 13.83 1.95 0.34
C CYS A 41 15.07 2.16 -0.56
N PRO A 42 15.43 3.42 -0.92
CA PRO A 42 16.52 3.69 -1.84
C PRO A 42 17.90 3.32 -1.24
N ALA A 43 18.01 3.34 0.09
CA ALA A 43 19.22 2.97 0.81
C ALA A 43 19.39 1.46 1.00
N CYS A 44 18.34 0.65 0.80
CA CYS A 44 18.47 -0.80 0.89
C CYS A 44 19.08 -1.39 -0.39
N PRO A 45 19.83 -2.49 -0.26
CA PRO A 45 20.29 -3.28 -1.40
C PRO A 45 19.11 -3.80 -2.24
N GLN A 46 19.06 -3.44 -3.52
CA GLN A 46 18.01 -3.83 -4.47
C GLN A 46 18.64 -4.43 -5.74
N PRO A 47 18.70 -5.78 -5.83
CA PRO A 47 19.20 -6.45 -7.03
C PRO A 47 18.47 -5.99 -8.30
N GLY A 48 19.22 -5.62 -9.33
CA GLY A 48 18.66 -5.11 -10.60
C GLY A 48 18.24 -3.64 -10.57
N VAL A 49 18.37 -2.94 -9.44
CA VAL A 49 18.03 -1.51 -9.31
C VAL A 49 19.27 -0.69 -8.94
N ASN A 50 19.88 -0.97 -7.79
CA ASN A 50 21.01 -0.19 -7.25
C ASN A 50 22.22 -1.06 -6.85
N LEU A 51 22.22 -2.34 -7.24
CA LEU A 51 23.35 -3.25 -7.05
C LEU A 51 24.00 -3.61 -8.39
N PRO A 52 25.35 -3.74 -8.45
CA PRO A 52 26.05 -4.20 -9.65
C PRO A 52 25.70 -5.65 -9.98
N ALA A 53 25.86 -6.10 -11.23
CA ALA A 53 25.42 -7.44 -11.66
C ALA A 53 26.10 -8.59 -10.90
N ASP A 54 27.34 -8.39 -10.47
CA ASP A 54 28.18 -9.33 -9.73
C ASP A 54 28.16 -9.09 -8.20
N TRP A 55 27.14 -8.38 -7.68
CA TRP A 55 27.01 -8.04 -6.26
C TRP A 55 27.15 -9.23 -5.31
N LYS A 56 26.75 -10.44 -5.73
CA LYS A 56 26.85 -11.67 -4.92
C LYS A 56 28.29 -12.12 -4.65
N VAL A 57 29.23 -11.69 -5.51
CA VAL A 57 30.66 -11.98 -5.35
C VAL A 57 31.35 -10.85 -4.58
N GLN A 58 30.91 -9.60 -4.78
CA GLN A 58 31.53 -8.43 -4.19
C GLN A 58 31.16 -8.20 -2.71
N TYR A 59 29.92 -8.52 -2.33
CA TYR A 59 29.41 -8.20 -1.01
C TYR A 59 29.04 -9.46 -0.25
N ASP A 60 29.27 -9.44 1.06
CA ASP A 60 28.76 -10.47 1.95
C ASP A 60 27.23 -10.40 2.07
N ARG A 61 26.68 -11.48 2.66
CA ARG A 61 25.26 -11.61 2.91
C ARG A 61 24.72 -10.51 3.82
N ASP A 62 25.48 -10.08 4.83
CA ASP A 62 24.97 -9.17 5.86
C ASP A 62 24.83 -7.72 5.35
N THR A 63 25.72 -7.34 4.44
CA THR A 63 25.71 -6.08 3.68
C THR A 63 24.52 -6.02 2.73
N THR A 64 24.19 -7.14 2.10
CA THR A 64 23.09 -7.22 1.11
C THR A 64 21.75 -7.65 1.70
N MET A 65 21.74 -8.03 2.98
CA MET A 65 20.53 -8.47 3.68
C MET A 65 19.54 -7.31 3.85
N ARG A 66 18.29 -7.57 3.44
CA ARG A 66 17.15 -6.72 3.76
C ARG A 66 16.44 -7.27 4.99
N GLN A 67 16.12 -6.37 5.91
CA GLN A 67 15.34 -6.67 7.10
C GLN A 67 14.02 -5.94 7.02
N TYR A 68 12.95 -6.63 7.39
CA TYR A 68 11.60 -6.10 7.36
C TYR A 68 11.01 -6.12 8.76
N VAL A 69 10.20 -5.12 9.06
CA VAL A 69 9.33 -5.07 10.23
C VAL A 69 7.89 -5.02 9.72
N ILE A 70 7.00 -5.71 10.42
CA ILE A 70 5.57 -5.66 10.17
C ILE A 70 4.94 -5.02 11.39
N ASP A 71 4.12 -4.01 11.18
CA ASP A 71 3.40 -3.33 12.24
C ASP A 71 1.94 -3.09 11.85
N GLY A 72 1.07 -2.99 12.85
CA GLY A 72 -0.36 -2.83 12.69
C GLY A 72 -0.90 -1.72 13.58
N ASN A 73 -1.65 -0.80 12.99
CA ASN A 73 -2.44 0.17 13.74
C ASN A 73 -3.91 -0.27 13.80
N PHE A 74 -4.33 -0.81 14.94
CA PHE A 74 -5.70 -1.30 15.21
C PHE A 74 -6.72 -0.23 15.57
N THR A 75 -6.33 1.03 15.51
CA THR A 75 -7.19 2.19 15.76
C THR A 75 -7.42 3.03 14.49
N ALA A 76 -6.72 2.72 13.39
CA ALA A 76 -6.95 3.31 12.07
C ALA A 76 -8.24 2.77 11.44
N GLN A 77 -9.37 3.21 11.98
CA GLN A 77 -10.70 2.79 11.53
C GLN A 77 -11.13 3.59 10.29
N HIS A 78 -11.61 2.88 9.27
CA HIS A 78 -12.24 3.48 8.10
C HIS A 78 -13.73 3.16 8.10
N MET A 79 -14.56 4.19 7.99
CA MET A 79 -16.01 4.02 7.89
C MET A 79 -16.42 3.63 6.47
N LYS A 80 -17.51 2.88 6.35
CA LYS A 80 -18.11 2.64 5.05
C LYS A 80 -18.55 3.97 4.43
N MET A 81 -18.15 4.18 3.18
CA MET A 81 -18.71 5.23 2.34
C MET A 81 -20.23 5.11 2.26
N ASN A 82 -20.94 6.23 2.38
CA ASN A 82 -22.41 6.26 2.21
C ASN A 82 -22.84 5.86 0.79
N LYS A 83 -21.98 6.13 -0.20
CA LYS A 83 -22.19 5.84 -1.62
C LYS A 83 -20.93 5.15 -2.19
N PRO A 84 -20.72 3.85 -1.89
CA PRO A 84 -19.51 3.14 -2.30
C PRO A 84 -19.34 3.10 -3.82
N GLU A 85 -20.43 3.17 -4.59
CA GLU A 85 -20.41 3.24 -6.05
C GLU A 85 -19.77 4.52 -6.60
N LEU A 86 -19.62 5.56 -5.76
CA LEU A 86 -18.93 6.80 -6.09
C LEU A 86 -17.49 6.83 -5.55
N ASP A 87 -17.04 5.79 -4.85
CA ASP A 87 -15.65 5.65 -4.39
C ASP A 87 -14.78 5.08 -5.50
N VAL A 88 -14.13 5.94 -6.27
CA VAL A 88 -13.34 5.52 -7.44
C VAL A 88 -11.85 5.62 -7.13
N ALA A 89 -11.22 4.54 -6.70
CA ALA A 89 -9.78 4.53 -6.46
C ALA A 89 -8.99 4.75 -7.77
N LEU A 90 -8.15 5.80 -7.82
CA LEU A 90 -7.35 6.14 -9.00
C LEU A 90 -6.09 5.28 -9.20
N SER A 91 -5.61 4.68 -8.10
CA SER A 91 -4.35 3.95 -8.03
C SER A 91 -4.46 2.71 -7.14
N ASP A 92 -5.60 2.02 -7.22
CA ASP A 92 -5.87 0.80 -6.43
C ASP A 92 -4.82 -0.28 -6.71
N GLY A 93 -4.14 -0.74 -5.67
CA GLY A 93 -3.03 -1.69 -5.78
C GLY A 93 -1.73 -1.15 -6.38
N LYS A 94 -1.75 0.03 -7.00
CA LYS A 94 -0.60 0.55 -7.75
C LYS A 94 0.46 1.17 -6.84
N GLY A 95 0.08 1.59 -5.63
CA GLY A 95 0.99 2.17 -4.64
C GLY A 95 1.37 1.18 -3.54
N PHE A 96 1.33 1.64 -2.30
CA PHE A 96 1.66 0.82 -1.13
C PHE A 96 0.53 -0.12 -0.71
N MET A 97 -0.72 0.27 -0.94
CA MET A 97 -1.91 -0.51 -0.59
C MET A 97 -2.08 -1.71 -1.51
N VAL A 98 -2.48 -2.85 -0.94
CA VAL A 98 -2.95 -4.02 -1.67
C VAL A 98 -4.46 -3.87 -1.90
N PRO A 99 -5.00 -4.20 -3.10
CA PRO A 99 -6.43 -4.16 -3.34
C PRO A 99 -7.18 -5.08 -2.38
N GLU A 100 -8.34 -4.64 -1.89
CA GLU A 100 -9.15 -5.44 -0.98
C GLU A 100 -9.60 -6.74 -1.66
N ARG A 101 -9.05 -7.88 -1.23
CA ARG A 101 -9.53 -9.23 -1.60
C ARG A 101 -9.98 -9.97 -0.36
N SER A 102 -11.28 -10.17 -0.20
CA SER A 102 -11.84 -10.93 0.92
C SER A 102 -11.74 -12.44 0.67
N THR A 103 -10.57 -13.05 0.89
CA THR A 103 -10.39 -14.52 0.82
C THR A 103 -10.55 -15.23 2.16
N CYS A 104 -11.17 -14.58 3.16
CA CYS A 104 -11.22 -15.10 4.52
C CYS A 104 -11.95 -16.44 4.63
N SER A 105 -11.23 -17.50 5.03
CA SER A 105 -11.82 -18.72 5.56
C SER A 105 -12.54 -18.42 6.89
N ASN A 106 -13.77 -18.93 7.04
CA ASN A 106 -14.65 -18.63 8.17
C ASN A 106 -14.12 -19.15 9.52
N HIS A 107 -13.43 -18.32 10.30
CA HIS A 107 -13.06 -18.63 11.68
C HIS A 107 -14.05 -18.00 12.68
N ARG A 108 -14.72 -18.84 13.48
CA ARG A 108 -15.85 -18.45 14.34
C ARG A 108 -15.49 -17.55 15.52
N ALA A 109 -14.28 -17.64 16.07
CA ALA A 109 -13.86 -16.91 17.26
C ALA A 109 -13.71 -15.39 17.04
N ILE A 110 -13.12 -14.99 15.91
CA ILE A 110 -12.89 -13.57 15.56
C ILE A 110 -14.21 -12.88 15.15
N ASN A 111 -15.14 -13.64 14.58
CA ASN A 111 -16.47 -13.13 14.22
C ASN A 111 -17.28 -12.72 15.47
N ALA A 112 -17.11 -13.44 16.58
CA ALA A 112 -17.81 -13.15 17.83
C ALA A 112 -17.32 -11.87 18.52
N ALA A 113 -16.03 -11.52 18.40
CA ALA A 113 -15.48 -10.29 18.97
C ALA A 113 -15.82 -9.02 18.16
N ASN A 114 -16.16 -9.16 16.87
CA ASN A 114 -16.40 -8.03 15.96
C ASN A 114 -17.90 -7.71 15.73
N ILE A 115 -18.80 -8.24 16.54
CA ILE A 115 -20.26 -8.11 16.38
C ILE A 115 -20.74 -6.63 16.33
N ASN A 116 -20.00 -5.68 16.94
CA ASN A 116 -20.40 -4.27 17.05
C ASN A 116 -19.77 -3.30 16.04
N LYS A 117 -19.12 -3.76 14.96
CA LYS A 117 -18.42 -2.89 13.98
C LYS A 117 -19.12 -2.80 12.61
N SER A 118 -20.44 -2.92 12.55
CA SER A 118 -21.23 -2.99 11.30
C SER A 118 -21.02 -1.81 10.34
N ASN A 119 -20.67 -0.63 10.85
CA ASN A 119 -20.49 0.61 10.07
C ASN A 119 -19.05 0.85 9.59
N LEU A 120 -18.08 0.03 10.02
CA LEU A 120 -16.68 0.15 9.60
C LEU A 120 -16.41 -0.70 8.36
N GLN A 121 -15.65 -0.15 7.41
CA GLN A 121 -15.08 -0.87 6.28
C GLN A 121 -13.77 -1.54 6.72
N SER A 122 -12.91 -0.80 7.43
CA SER A 122 -11.71 -1.34 8.04
C SER A 122 -11.60 -0.93 9.51
N THR A 123 -10.93 -1.75 10.29
CA THR A 123 -10.78 -1.63 11.74
C THR A 123 -9.36 -1.28 12.15
N GLY A 124 -8.46 -1.22 11.19
CA GLY A 124 -7.05 -0.96 11.35
C GLY A 124 -6.32 -1.16 10.03
N ILE A 125 -5.02 -0.92 10.05
CA ILE A 125 -4.14 -1.04 8.88
C ILE A 125 -2.84 -1.73 9.29
N GLY A 126 -2.37 -2.66 8.48
CA GLY A 126 -1.08 -3.32 8.63
C GLY A 126 -0.14 -2.93 7.51
N ALA A 127 1.15 -2.75 7.82
CA ALA A 127 2.15 -2.41 6.82
C ALA A 127 3.44 -3.19 7.07
N THR A 128 4.10 -3.59 5.98
CA THR A 128 5.50 -4.02 6.05
C THR A 128 6.40 -2.84 5.71
N ALA A 129 7.44 -2.63 6.52
CA ALA A 129 8.44 -1.60 6.28
C ALA A 129 9.85 -2.18 6.34
N CYS A 130 10.80 -1.49 5.72
CA CYS A 130 12.21 -1.71 5.93
C CYS A 130 12.54 -1.46 7.42
N ALA A 131 13.10 -2.47 8.09
CA ALA A 131 13.47 -2.34 9.51
C ALA A 131 14.63 -1.35 9.75
N ARG A 132 15.48 -1.12 8.74
CA ARG A 132 16.65 -0.23 8.86
C ARG A 132 16.31 1.25 8.65
N HIS A 133 15.37 1.56 7.76
CA HIS A 133 15.12 2.93 7.30
C HIS A 133 13.64 3.35 7.37
N GLY A 134 12.74 2.46 7.81
CA GLY A 134 11.32 2.76 7.97
C GLY A 134 10.53 2.97 6.66
N CYS A 135 11.13 2.78 5.49
CA CYS A 135 10.41 2.90 4.23
C CYS A 135 9.42 1.76 4.05
N PHE A 136 8.16 2.06 3.76
CA PHE A 136 7.16 1.04 3.48
C PHE A 136 7.53 0.19 2.25
N VAL A 137 7.22 -1.10 2.32
CA VAL A 137 7.37 -2.01 1.19
C VAL A 137 6.20 -1.75 0.22
N PRO A 138 6.47 -1.51 -1.08
CA PRO A 138 5.43 -1.40 -2.10
C PRO A 138 4.46 -2.58 -2.04
N HIS A 139 3.16 -2.32 -2.28
CA HIS A 139 2.12 -3.34 -2.32
C HIS A 139 2.12 -4.30 -1.12
N SER A 140 2.27 -3.78 0.10
CA SER A 140 2.32 -4.57 1.34
C SER A 140 1.42 -4.04 2.45
N VAL A 141 0.74 -2.92 2.21
CA VAL A 141 -0.14 -2.28 3.18
C VAL A 141 -1.56 -2.81 2.99
N VAL A 142 -2.17 -3.26 4.08
CA VAL A 142 -3.46 -3.97 4.06
C VAL A 142 -4.41 -3.42 5.11
N ASP A 143 -5.68 -3.32 4.76
CA ASP A 143 -6.75 -3.01 5.71
C ASP A 143 -7.15 -4.25 6.54
N PHE A 144 -7.29 -4.07 7.84
CA PHE A 144 -7.81 -5.09 8.74
C PHE A 144 -9.33 -5.04 8.77
N GLN A 145 -9.99 -6.03 8.18
CA GLN A 145 -11.46 -6.11 8.16
C GLN A 145 -12.07 -6.56 9.51
N LYS A 146 -11.29 -7.25 10.37
CA LYS A 146 -11.77 -7.86 11.62
C LYS A 146 -10.76 -7.82 12.78
N GLY A 147 -9.97 -6.75 12.88
CA GLY A 147 -8.86 -6.66 13.84
C GLY A 147 -7.64 -7.48 13.41
N GLU A 148 -6.66 -7.59 14.31
CA GLU A 148 -5.42 -8.35 14.13
C GLU A 148 -5.72 -9.79 13.69
N ARG A 149 -5.00 -10.26 12.67
CA ARG A 149 -5.00 -11.64 12.18
C ARG A 149 -3.66 -12.28 12.49
#